data_AF-A0A2W4LU84-F1
#
_entry.id   AF-A0A2W4LU84-F1
#
_cell.length_a   1.000
_cell.length_b   1.000
_cell.length_c   1.000
_cell.angle_alpha   90.00
_cell.angle_beta   90.00
_cell.angle_gamma   90.00
#
_symmetry.space_group_name_H-M   'P 1'
#
loop_
_entity.id
_entity.type
_entity.pdbx_description
1 polymer ?
#
loop_
_entity_poly.entity_id
_entity_poly.type
_entity_poly.pdbx_seq_one_letter_code
_entity_poly.pdbx_strand_id
1 'polypeptide(L)'
;MPKAAVLPESDEPKGIPSGVVPETAVLRERPETDERPRVVYRPSGDSHLLVEYGPLVLDLELRFRVHALWEWLGAQRIAGVVDLTPGIRSLQVHYDPGTLPLSRLLAILERAEGELPPPTELSVTTRTVRLPLSFDDPATRLAIERYMHGVRRDAPWTPSNLEFIRRINGLESIEDVRRIVFEASYLVLGLGDVYLGAPVATPLDPRHRLVTTKYNPARTWTPENAVGIGGAYLCIYG
;
A
#
# COMPACT_ATOMS: atom_id res chain seq x y z
N MET A 1 -34.08 5.27 23.04
CA MET A 1 -33.80 6.10 21.85
C MET A 1 -32.98 7.32 22.30
N PRO A 2 -31.67 7.38 22.03
CA PRO A 2 -30.87 8.54 22.39
C PRO A 2 -30.96 9.61 21.30
N LYS A 3 -31.12 10.88 21.72
CA LYS A 3 -31.17 12.07 20.86
C LYS A 3 -29.80 12.29 20.20
N ALA A 4 -29.80 12.52 18.88
CA ALA A 4 -28.63 12.99 18.15
C ALA A 4 -28.21 14.37 18.67
N ALA A 5 -26.97 14.49 19.14
CA ALA A 5 -26.38 15.77 19.49
C ALA A 5 -25.93 16.50 18.22
N VAL A 6 -26.41 17.72 18.03
CA VAL A 6 -26.00 18.63 16.96
C VAL A 6 -24.61 19.16 17.31
N LEU A 7 -23.63 18.92 16.44
CA LEU A 7 -22.27 19.47 16.57
C LEU A 7 -22.28 20.98 16.24
N PRO A 8 -21.49 21.82 16.95
CA PRO A 8 -21.41 23.24 16.69
C PRO A 8 -20.71 23.53 15.35
N GLU A 9 -21.20 24.56 14.63
CA GLU A 9 -20.56 25.10 13.43
C GLU A 9 -19.19 25.68 13.81
N SER A 10 -18.12 25.04 13.33
CA SER A 10 -16.74 25.51 13.46
C SER A 10 -16.30 26.20 12.17
N ASP A 11 -15.61 27.35 12.28
CA ASP A 11 -15.02 28.12 11.18
C ASP A 11 -14.40 27.23 10.11
N GLU A 12 -15.05 27.18 8.95
CA GLU A 12 -14.74 26.30 7.83
C GLU A 12 -13.39 26.65 7.19
N PRO A 13 -12.50 25.66 6.95
CA PRO A 13 -11.74 25.69 5.71
C PRO A 13 -12.74 25.43 4.58
N LYS A 14 -12.99 26.42 3.72
CA LYS A 14 -13.64 26.20 2.43
C LYS A 14 -12.83 25.11 1.70
N GLY A 15 -13.49 24.13 1.08
CA GLY A 15 -12.80 23.10 0.28
C GLY A 15 -11.82 23.76 -0.70
N ILE A 16 -10.74 23.07 -1.08
CA ILE A 16 -9.68 23.66 -1.93
C ILE A 16 -10.36 24.37 -3.12
N PRO A 17 -10.35 25.71 -3.15
CA PRO A 17 -10.96 26.43 -4.26
C PRO A 17 -10.25 25.98 -5.53
N SER A 18 -10.99 25.74 -6.61
CA SER A 18 -10.36 25.43 -7.90
C SER A 18 -9.32 26.52 -8.20
N GLY A 19 -8.04 26.15 -8.29
CA GLY A 19 -6.94 27.08 -8.52
C GLY A 19 -6.12 27.50 -7.30
N VAL A 20 -6.45 27.06 -6.07
CA VAL A 20 -5.56 27.21 -4.91
C VAL A 20 -4.69 25.97 -4.81
N VAL A 21 -3.43 26.09 -5.22
CA VAL A 21 -2.41 25.08 -4.97
C VAL A 21 -2.07 25.16 -3.48
N PRO A 22 -2.27 24.10 -2.68
CA PRO A 22 -1.82 24.10 -1.30
C PRO A 22 -0.32 24.39 -1.24
N GLU A 23 0.11 25.30 -0.36
CA GLU A 23 1.54 25.62 -0.18
C GLU A 23 2.37 24.37 0.18
N THR A 24 1.72 23.36 0.77
CA THR A 24 2.33 22.09 1.10
C THR A 24 1.43 20.92 0.69
N ALA A 25 2.04 19.78 0.38
CA ALA A 25 1.34 18.52 0.15
C ALA A 25 0.79 17.87 1.44
N VAL A 26 0.74 18.59 2.56
CA VAL A 26 0.13 18.18 3.83
C VAL A 26 -1.01 19.14 4.14
N LEU A 27 -2.25 18.66 4.05
CA LEU A 27 -3.42 19.47 4.39
C LEU A 27 -3.67 19.49 5.90
N ARG A 28 -3.40 18.35 6.54
CA ARG A 28 -3.56 18.17 7.97
C ARG A 28 -2.70 17.02 8.47
N GLU A 29 -2.33 17.11 9.74
CA GLU A 29 -1.58 16.10 10.44
C GLU A 29 -2.16 15.90 11.84
N ARG A 30 -2.27 14.65 12.27
CA ARG A 30 -2.49 14.29 13.68
C ARG A 30 -1.20 13.67 14.23
N PRO A 31 -0.68 14.17 15.35
CA PRO A 31 0.52 13.61 15.94
C PRO A 31 0.26 12.21 16.48
N GLU A 32 1.34 11.42 16.54
CA GLU A 32 1.36 10.14 17.24
C GLU A 32 1.07 10.31 18.74
N THR A 33 0.38 9.34 19.32
CA THR A 33 0.23 9.20 20.79
C THR A 33 0.45 7.73 21.16
N ASP A 34 0.50 7.43 22.45
CA ASP A 34 0.72 6.05 22.94
C ASP A 34 -0.34 5.04 22.45
N GLU A 35 -1.52 5.52 22.05
CA GLU A 35 -2.67 4.69 21.64
C GLU A 35 -2.91 4.69 20.12
N ARG A 36 -2.28 5.60 19.36
CA ARG A 36 -2.55 5.72 17.92
C ARG A 36 -1.35 6.26 17.13
N PRO A 37 -1.16 5.76 15.90
CA PRO A 37 -0.09 6.25 15.04
C PRO A 37 -0.35 7.68 14.57
N ARG A 38 0.72 8.36 14.16
CA ARG A 38 0.65 9.61 13.38
C ARG A 38 -0.22 9.41 12.14
N VAL A 39 -1.02 10.42 11.78
CA VAL A 39 -1.85 10.43 10.56
C VAL A 39 -1.56 11.67 9.74
N VAL A 40 -1.36 11.51 8.43
CA VAL A 40 -1.15 12.61 7.48
C VAL A 40 -2.20 12.57 6.39
N TYR A 41 -2.82 13.72 6.12
CA TYR A 41 -3.82 13.88 5.06
C TYR A 41 -3.21 14.71 3.94
N ARG A 42 -3.14 14.14 2.74
CA ARG A 42 -2.51 14.75 1.56
C ARG A 42 -3.48 14.82 0.38
N PRO A 43 -3.47 15.90 -0.41
CA PRO A 43 -4.22 15.91 -1.65
C PRO A 43 -3.59 14.90 -2.62
N SER A 44 -4.42 14.20 -3.39
CA SER A 44 -3.98 13.18 -4.36
C SER A 44 -4.60 13.42 -5.73
N GLY A 45 -4.56 14.67 -6.20
CA GLY A 45 -5.34 15.15 -7.34
C GLY A 45 -6.61 15.88 -6.87
N ASP A 46 -7.50 16.19 -7.81
CA ASP A 46 -8.66 17.07 -7.54
C ASP A 46 -9.78 16.39 -6.75
N SER A 47 -9.93 15.08 -6.88
CA SER A 47 -11.02 14.28 -6.31
C SER A 47 -10.56 13.17 -5.36
N HIS A 48 -9.30 13.21 -4.91
CA HIS A 48 -8.76 12.16 -4.05
C HIS A 48 -7.99 12.74 -2.86
N LEU A 49 -8.13 12.07 -1.72
CA LEU A 49 -7.37 12.35 -0.52
C LEU A 49 -6.58 11.09 -0.13
N LEU A 50 -5.29 11.24 0.13
CA LEU A 50 -4.45 10.16 0.65
C LEU A 50 -4.32 10.32 2.17
N VAL A 51 -4.76 9.31 2.91
CA VAL A 51 -4.54 9.15 4.35
C VAL A 51 -3.34 8.25 4.55
N GLU A 52 -2.28 8.72 5.21
CA GLU A 52 -1.08 7.93 5.51
C GLU A 52 -0.88 7.76 7.01
N TYR A 53 -0.60 6.55 7.45
CA TYR A 53 -0.32 6.22 8.84
C TYR A 53 1.17 6.01 9.08
N GLY A 54 1.64 6.50 10.22
CA GLY A 54 2.93 6.17 10.83
C GLY A 54 4.17 6.53 10.00
N PRO A 55 5.34 6.02 10.40
CA PRO A 55 6.59 6.21 9.69
C PRO A 55 6.66 5.38 8.39
N LEU A 56 7.70 5.61 7.57
CA LEU A 56 7.95 4.89 6.32
C LEU A 56 8.55 3.49 6.59
N VAL A 57 7.79 2.64 7.26
CA VAL A 57 8.20 1.28 7.65
C VAL A 57 7.13 0.26 7.26
N LEU A 58 7.56 -1.00 7.07
CA LEU A 58 6.63 -2.11 6.95
C LEU A 58 6.18 -2.54 8.35
N ASP A 59 4.98 -2.13 8.72
CA ASP A 59 4.34 -2.45 9.98
C ASP A 59 2.91 -2.95 9.72
N LEU A 60 2.62 -4.16 10.22
CA LEU A 60 1.31 -4.78 10.04
C LEU A 60 0.23 -4.07 10.85
N GLU A 61 0.56 -3.46 11.99
CA GLU A 61 -0.42 -2.72 12.80
C GLU A 61 -0.96 -1.51 12.04
N LEU A 62 -0.09 -0.80 11.32
CA LEU A 62 -0.51 0.28 10.42
C LEU A 62 -1.42 -0.25 9.31
N ARG A 63 -1.15 -1.44 8.78
CA ARG A 63 -2.03 -2.07 7.78
C ARG A 63 -3.39 -2.44 8.36
N PHE A 64 -3.45 -2.95 9.59
CA PHE A 64 -4.71 -3.21 10.29
C PHE A 64 -5.47 -1.92 10.54
N ARG A 65 -4.78 -0.82 10.90
CA ARG A 65 -5.40 0.50 11.05
C ARG A 65 -6.04 1.00 9.75
N VAL A 66 -5.35 0.86 8.61
CA VAL A 66 -5.93 1.14 7.27
C VAL A 66 -7.18 0.31 7.03
N HIS A 67 -7.17 -0.98 7.41
CA HIS A 67 -8.34 -1.85 7.26
C HIS A 67 -9.52 -1.34 8.08
N ALA A 68 -9.30 -1.00 9.34
CA ALA A 68 -10.35 -0.51 10.23
C ALA A 68 -10.97 0.79 9.70
N LEU A 69 -10.15 1.73 9.19
CA LEU A 69 -10.68 2.94 8.54
C LEU A 69 -11.50 2.60 7.29
N TRP A 70 -11.01 1.68 6.46
CA TRP A 70 -11.71 1.25 5.25
C TRP A 70 -13.08 0.63 5.57
N GLU A 71 -13.16 -0.27 6.56
CA GLU A 71 -14.41 -0.86 7.03
C GLU A 71 -15.35 0.19 7.64
N TRP A 72 -14.81 1.08 8.47
CA TRP A 72 -15.60 2.15 9.10
C TRP A 72 -16.24 3.06 8.06
N LEU A 73 -15.47 3.55 7.08
CA LEU A 73 -15.99 4.40 6.00
C LEU A 73 -17.02 3.66 5.14
N GLY A 74 -16.76 2.37 4.83
CA GLY A 74 -17.70 1.52 4.10
C GLY A 74 -19.05 1.35 4.84
N ALA A 75 -19.02 1.24 6.17
CA ALA A 75 -20.21 1.14 7.00
C ALA A 75 -21.01 2.44 7.09
N GLN A 76 -20.36 3.61 7.05
CA GLN A 76 -21.05 4.90 7.16
C GLN A 76 -21.87 5.27 5.91
N ARG A 77 -21.55 4.72 4.74
CA ARG A 77 -22.23 5.03 3.45
C ARG A 77 -22.32 6.54 3.17
N ILE A 78 -21.21 7.26 3.37
CA ILE A 78 -21.14 8.72 3.26
C ILE A 78 -21.44 9.15 1.82
N ALA A 79 -22.43 10.05 1.64
CA ALA A 79 -22.72 10.63 0.34
C ALA A 79 -21.50 11.41 -0.20
N GLY A 80 -21.14 11.16 -1.45
CA GLY A 80 -19.98 11.76 -2.10
C GLY A 80 -18.67 10.97 -1.95
N VAL A 81 -18.59 9.91 -1.14
CA VAL A 81 -17.48 8.95 -1.24
C VAL A 81 -17.76 8.01 -2.41
N VAL A 82 -16.82 7.93 -3.35
CA VAL A 82 -16.96 7.18 -4.62
C VAL A 82 -16.31 5.80 -4.50
N ASP A 83 -15.05 5.75 -4.06
CA ASP A 83 -14.30 4.49 -3.90
C ASP A 83 -13.20 4.64 -2.83
N LEU A 84 -12.78 3.51 -2.28
CA LEU A 84 -11.76 3.42 -1.23
C LEU A 84 -10.69 2.41 -1.62
N THR A 85 -9.47 2.89 -1.87
CA THR A 85 -8.35 2.06 -2.32
C THR A 85 -7.33 1.89 -1.20
N PRO A 86 -7.30 0.73 -0.50
CA PRO A 86 -6.32 0.48 0.56
C PRO A 86 -4.93 0.20 -0.03
N GLY A 87 -3.94 0.91 0.48
CA GLY A 87 -2.52 0.60 0.33
C GLY A 87 -1.96 -0.17 1.52
N ILE A 88 -0.63 -0.18 1.64
CA ILE A 88 0.06 -0.88 2.75
C ILE A 88 -0.15 -0.14 4.09
N ARG A 89 0.20 1.14 4.13
CA ARG A 89 0.07 2.01 5.32
C ARG A 89 -0.82 3.24 5.06
N SER A 90 -1.60 3.19 3.98
CA SER A 90 -2.37 4.33 3.51
C SER A 90 -3.73 3.91 2.98
N LEU A 91 -4.69 4.82 3.01
CA LEU A 91 -5.98 4.69 2.34
C LEU A 91 -6.15 5.87 1.38
N GLN A 92 -6.40 5.58 0.11
CA GLN A 92 -6.82 6.61 -0.83
C GLN A 92 -8.34 6.66 -0.85
N VAL A 93 -8.89 7.85 -0.60
CA VAL A 93 -10.32 8.11 -0.63
C VAL A 93 -10.63 8.89 -1.90
N HIS A 94 -11.33 8.25 -2.84
CA HIS A 94 -11.91 8.92 -4.00
C HIS A 94 -13.27 9.49 -3.59
N TYR A 95 -13.46 10.79 -3.75
CA TYR A 95 -14.69 11.49 -3.39
C TYR A 95 -15.10 12.48 -4.47
N ASP A 96 -16.38 12.80 -4.55
CA ASP A 96 -16.94 13.87 -5.37
C ASP A 96 -16.93 15.19 -4.57
N PRO A 97 -16.07 16.16 -4.92
CA PRO A 97 -15.99 17.44 -4.20
C PRO A 97 -17.26 18.29 -4.32
N GLY A 98 -18.10 18.05 -5.35
CA GLY A 98 -19.38 18.75 -5.52
C GLY A 98 -20.43 18.32 -4.50
N THR A 99 -20.39 17.05 -4.07
CA THR A 99 -21.29 16.48 -3.07
C THR A 99 -20.69 16.50 -1.66
N LEU A 100 -19.38 16.25 -1.54
CA LEU A 100 -18.65 16.16 -0.28
C LEU A 100 -17.47 17.13 -0.28
N PRO A 101 -17.62 18.34 0.30
CA PRO A 101 -16.52 19.27 0.41
C PRO A 101 -15.33 18.67 1.19
N LEU A 102 -14.11 18.97 0.77
CA LEU A 102 -12.90 18.41 1.38
C LEU A 102 -12.81 18.63 2.89
N SER A 103 -13.20 19.80 3.38
CA SER A 103 -13.21 20.08 4.81
C SER A 103 -14.16 19.19 5.59
N ARG A 104 -15.31 18.85 4.98
CA ARG A 104 -16.25 17.89 5.55
C ARG A 104 -15.66 16.48 5.55
N LEU A 105 -14.99 16.07 4.47
CA LEU A 105 -14.26 14.79 4.43
C LEU A 105 -13.19 14.71 5.52
N LEU A 106 -12.36 15.75 5.69
CA LEU A 106 -11.35 15.81 6.74
C LEU A 106 -11.97 15.69 8.14
N ALA A 107 -13.06 16.40 8.42
CA ALA A 107 -13.77 16.31 9.70
C ALA A 107 -14.34 14.91 9.96
N ILE A 108 -14.86 14.25 8.92
CA ILE A 108 -15.33 12.85 9.02
C ILE A 108 -14.17 11.91 9.35
N LEU A 109 -13.03 12.06 8.67
CA LEU A 109 -11.85 11.23 8.93
C LEU A 109 -11.30 11.46 10.32
N GLU A 110 -11.31 12.69 10.82
CA GLU A 110 -10.89 12.98 12.18
C GLU A 110 -11.80 12.35 13.23
N ARG A 111 -13.10 12.35 12.97
CA ARG A 111 -14.06 11.65 13.81
C ARG A 111 -13.78 10.15 13.79
N ALA A 112 -13.57 9.57 12.61
CA ALA A 112 -13.26 8.15 12.45
C ALA A 112 -12.05 7.75 13.30
N GLU A 113 -10.95 8.52 13.27
CA GLU A 113 -9.75 8.22 14.06
C GLU A 113 -9.99 8.13 15.58
N GLY A 114 -11.03 8.82 16.10
CA GLY A 114 -11.43 8.72 17.50
C GLY A 114 -12.33 7.53 17.83
N GLU A 115 -12.93 6.90 16.83
CA GLU A 115 -13.86 5.77 16.98
C GLU A 115 -13.22 4.42 16.59
N LEU A 116 -12.10 4.43 15.86
CA LEU A 116 -11.44 3.22 15.41
C LEU A 116 -10.82 2.43 16.58
N PRO A 117 -11.02 1.11 16.64
CA PRO A 117 -10.45 0.26 17.69
C PRO A 117 -8.91 0.21 17.58
N PRO A 118 -8.24 -0.18 18.68
CA PRO A 118 -6.79 -0.38 18.65
C PRO A 118 -6.42 -1.58 17.75
N PRO A 119 -5.25 -1.56 17.07
CA PRO A 119 -4.84 -2.64 16.17
C PRO A 119 -4.80 -4.03 16.82
N THR A 120 -4.50 -4.11 18.12
CA THR A 120 -4.42 -5.35 18.89
C THR A 120 -5.76 -6.07 19.06
N GLU A 121 -6.88 -5.36 18.88
CA GLU A 121 -8.23 -5.93 18.98
C GLU A 121 -8.82 -6.28 17.60
N LEU A 122 -8.10 -5.98 16.52
CA LEU A 122 -8.56 -6.26 15.17
C LEU A 122 -8.30 -7.70 14.77
N SER A 123 -9.35 -8.36 14.28
CA SER A 123 -9.27 -9.67 13.64
C SER A 123 -9.80 -9.56 12.22
N VAL A 124 -9.14 -10.23 11.27
CA VAL A 124 -9.58 -10.25 9.87
C VAL A 124 -9.85 -11.68 9.43
N THR A 125 -10.87 -11.84 8.58
CA THR A 125 -11.11 -13.13 7.93
C THR A 125 -10.01 -13.39 6.92
N THR A 126 -9.37 -14.55 7.01
CA THR A 126 -8.27 -14.92 6.10
C THR A 126 -8.57 -16.22 5.38
N ARG A 127 -7.91 -16.41 4.24
CA ARG A 127 -7.89 -17.68 3.50
C ARG A 127 -6.45 -17.99 3.10
N THR A 128 -6.09 -19.26 3.10
CA THR A 128 -4.79 -19.71 2.62
C THR A 128 -4.94 -20.23 1.19
N VAL A 129 -4.10 -19.71 0.28
CA VAL A 129 -4.00 -20.19 -1.10
C VAL A 129 -2.60 -20.76 -1.30
N ARG A 130 -2.52 -21.95 -1.90
CA ARG A 130 -1.25 -22.58 -2.28
C ARG A 130 -1.13 -22.54 -3.79
N LEU A 131 -0.10 -21.88 -4.30
CA LEU A 131 0.15 -21.71 -5.73
C LEU A 131 1.44 -22.41 -6.12
N PRO A 132 1.50 -23.13 -7.27
CA PRO A 132 2.76 -23.63 -7.80
C PRO A 132 3.61 -22.47 -8.31
N LEU A 133 4.94 -22.57 -8.13
CA LEU A 133 5.90 -21.57 -8.61
C LEU A 133 7.04 -22.26 -9.37
N SER A 134 7.27 -21.83 -10.61
CA SER A 134 8.46 -22.20 -11.40
C SER A 134 9.60 -21.25 -11.05
N PHE A 135 10.68 -21.76 -10.46
CA PHE A 135 11.84 -20.96 -10.06
C PHE A 135 12.82 -20.78 -11.23
N ASP A 136 13.26 -19.53 -11.47
CA ASP A 136 14.15 -19.15 -12.58
C ASP A 136 13.64 -19.53 -13.98
N ASP A 137 12.32 -19.38 -14.18
CA ASP A 137 11.62 -19.75 -15.41
C ASP A 137 12.18 -19.01 -16.65
N PRO A 138 12.32 -19.67 -17.82
CA PRO A 138 12.78 -19.01 -19.04
C PRO A 138 12.04 -17.71 -19.42
N ALA A 139 10.73 -17.61 -19.15
CA ALA A 139 9.96 -16.41 -19.43
C ALA A 139 10.42 -15.21 -18.57
N THR A 140 10.78 -15.47 -17.31
CA THR A 140 11.33 -14.44 -16.41
C THR A 140 12.72 -14.00 -16.85
N ARG A 141 13.54 -14.93 -17.35
CA ARG A 141 14.86 -14.63 -17.95
C ARG A 141 14.75 -13.79 -19.22
N LEU A 142 13.74 -14.05 -20.05
CA LEU A 142 13.45 -13.22 -21.22
C LEU A 142 13.07 -11.78 -20.83
N ALA A 143 12.40 -11.59 -19.69
CA ALA A 143 12.03 -10.25 -19.21
C ALA A 143 13.27 -9.40 -18.87
N ILE A 144 14.28 -10.00 -18.24
CA ILE A 144 15.54 -9.30 -17.94
C ILE A 144 16.37 -9.07 -19.20
N GLU A 145 16.41 -10.04 -20.13
CA GLU A 145 17.06 -9.88 -21.43
C GLU A 145 16.49 -8.69 -22.20
N ARG A 146 15.16 -8.63 -22.36
CA ARG A 146 14.47 -7.52 -23.02
C ARG A 146 14.75 -6.18 -22.33
N TYR A 147 14.76 -6.16 -21.00
CA TYR A 147 15.08 -4.95 -20.23
C TYR A 147 16.51 -4.46 -20.53
N MET A 148 17.49 -5.35 -20.56
CA MET A 148 18.87 -4.97 -20.86
C MET A 148 19.03 -4.46 -22.29
N HIS A 149 18.36 -5.06 -23.26
CA HIS A 149 18.42 -4.62 -24.66
C HIS A 149 17.73 -3.30 -24.92
N GLY A 150 16.54 -3.09 -24.35
CA GLY A 150 15.66 -1.98 -24.71
C GLY A 150 15.63 -0.82 -23.72
N VAL A 151 16.11 -1.01 -22.48
CA VAL A 151 15.89 -0.05 -21.39
C VAL A 151 17.18 0.30 -20.67
N ARG A 152 17.77 -0.65 -19.95
CA ARG A 152 18.98 -0.41 -19.16
C ARG A 152 19.77 -1.68 -18.90
N ARG A 153 21.00 -1.74 -19.40
CA ARG A 153 21.91 -2.88 -19.23
C ARG A 153 22.90 -2.75 -18.07
N ASP A 154 23.10 -1.53 -17.56
CA ASP A 154 24.15 -1.17 -16.61
C ASP A 154 23.56 -0.91 -15.20
N ALA A 155 22.76 -1.86 -14.72
CA ALA A 155 22.11 -1.77 -13.42
C ALA A 155 22.65 -2.81 -12.42
N PRO A 156 22.63 -2.54 -11.11
CA PRO A 156 23.07 -3.52 -10.11
C PRO A 156 22.29 -4.84 -10.13
N TRP A 157 21.03 -4.83 -10.59
CA TRP A 157 20.15 -6.00 -10.68
C TRP A 157 20.27 -6.78 -11.99
N THR A 158 21.14 -6.34 -12.91
CA THR A 158 21.45 -7.02 -14.17
C THR A 158 22.83 -7.71 -14.07
N PRO A 159 23.05 -8.85 -14.74
CA PRO A 159 22.13 -9.54 -15.67
C PRO A 159 21.16 -10.52 -15.00
N SER A 160 21.22 -10.69 -13.68
CA SER A 160 20.37 -11.64 -12.95
C SER A 160 19.76 -11.01 -11.70
N ASN A 161 18.43 -10.98 -11.64
CA ASN A 161 17.73 -10.53 -10.43
C ASN A 161 17.99 -11.47 -9.25
N LEU A 162 18.06 -12.78 -9.48
CA LEU A 162 18.31 -13.76 -8.42
C LEU A 162 19.70 -13.58 -7.82
N GLU A 163 20.71 -13.35 -8.66
CA GLU A 163 22.06 -13.06 -8.17
C GLU A 163 22.09 -11.74 -7.37
N PHE A 164 21.38 -10.72 -7.83
CA PHE A 164 21.28 -9.45 -7.11
C PHE A 164 20.62 -9.63 -5.73
N ILE A 165 19.50 -10.35 -5.65
CA ILE A 165 18.83 -10.65 -4.39
C ILE A 165 19.77 -11.41 -3.46
N ARG A 166 20.47 -12.45 -3.96
CA ARG A 166 21.47 -13.18 -3.18
C ARG A 166 22.54 -12.23 -2.62
N ARG A 167 23.16 -11.42 -3.49
CA ARG A 167 24.27 -10.55 -3.13
C ARG A 167 23.87 -9.48 -2.10
N ILE A 168 22.75 -8.79 -2.32
CA ILE A 168 22.34 -7.68 -1.46
C ILE A 168 21.86 -8.15 -0.08
N ASN A 169 21.37 -9.38 0.02
CA ASN A 169 20.97 -10.01 1.28
C ASN A 169 22.10 -10.80 1.96
N GLY A 170 23.32 -10.79 1.41
CA GLY A 170 24.47 -11.49 1.99
C GLY A 170 24.32 -13.01 2.02
N LEU A 171 23.55 -13.59 1.09
CA LEU A 171 23.32 -15.03 1.02
C LEU A 171 24.46 -15.75 0.29
N GLU A 172 24.73 -16.99 0.69
CA GLU A 172 25.81 -17.80 0.13
C GLU A 172 25.48 -18.25 -1.30
N SER A 173 24.23 -18.61 -1.56
CA SER A 173 23.82 -19.19 -2.85
C SER A 173 22.45 -18.71 -3.34
N ILE A 174 22.19 -18.88 -4.64
CA ILE A 174 20.84 -18.69 -5.22
C ILE A 174 19.87 -19.73 -4.66
N GLU A 175 20.36 -20.89 -4.23
CA GLU A 175 19.52 -21.91 -3.59
C GLU A 175 18.97 -21.42 -2.24
N ASP A 176 19.72 -20.60 -1.50
CA ASP A 176 19.19 -19.98 -0.28
C ASP A 176 18.05 -18.99 -0.58
N VAL A 177 18.15 -18.24 -1.68
CA VAL A 177 17.06 -17.38 -2.17
C VAL A 177 15.82 -18.24 -2.47
N ARG A 178 16.01 -19.34 -3.21
CA ARG A 178 14.93 -20.28 -3.54
C ARG A 178 14.28 -20.83 -2.28
N ARG A 179 15.08 -21.35 -1.33
CA ARG A 179 14.58 -21.92 -0.07
C ARG A 179 13.73 -20.92 0.69
N ILE A 180 14.23 -19.70 0.90
CA ILE A 180 13.51 -18.64 1.61
C ILE A 180 12.18 -18.29 0.92
N VAL A 181 12.17 -18.18 -0.41
CA VAL A 181 10.95 -17.86 -1.17
C VAL A 181 9.90 -18.97 -1.06
N PHE A 182 10.31 -20.25 -1.11
CA PHE A 182 9.37 -21.38 -1.07
C PHE A 182 8.89 -21.71 0.37
N GLU A 183 9.69 -21.41 1.40
CA GLU A 183 9.34 -21.65 2.80
C GLU A 183 8.47 -20.53 3.40
N ALA A 184 8.40 -19.37 2.75
CA ALA A 184 7.66 -18.23 3.25
C ALA A 184 6.12 -18.39 3.15
N SER A 185 5.44 -17.92 4.19
CA SER A 185 4.00 -17.63 4.16
C SER A 185 3.79 -16.14 3.92
N TYR A 186 3.13 -15.80 2.82
CA TYR A 186 2.94 -14.41 2.38
C TYR A 186 1.56 -13.89 2.77
N LEU A 187 1.51 -12.78 3.49
CA LEU A 187 0.28 -12.04 3.78
C LEU A 187 0.03 -11.01 2.68
N VAL A 188 -1.11 -11.11 2.00
CA VAL A 188 -1.54 -10.11 1.01
C VAL A 188 -1.98 -8.85 1.77
N LEU A 189 -1.34 -7.73 1.46
CA LEU A 189 -1.62 -6.42 2.06
C LEU A 189 -2.55 -5.60 1.17
N GLY A 190 -2.52 -5.79 -0.14
CA GLY A 190 -3.36 -5.05 -1.08
C GLY A 190 -3.44 -5.76 -2.43
N LEU A 191 -4.29 -5.24 -3.31
CA LEU A 191 -4.52 -5.78 -4.65
C LEU A 191 -4.27 -4.68 -5.69
N GLY A 192 -3.93 -5.09 -6.91
CA GLY A 192 -3.62 -4.19 -8.02
C GLY A 192 -2.18 -3.70 -8.09
N ASP A 193 -1.20 -4.48 -7.59
CA ASP A 193 0.25 -4.19 -7.69
C ASP A 193 0.95 -5.23 -8.60
N VAL A 194 0.84 -5.16 -9.92
CA VAL A 194 0.12 -4.15 -10.71
C VAL A 194 -0.99 -4.79 -11.56
N TYR A 195 -2.13 -4.10 -11.65
CA TYR A 195 -3.32 -4.47 -12.44
C TYR A 195 -4.08 -5.72 -11.96
N LEU A 196 -5.33 -5.88 -12.44
CA LEU A 196 -6.14 -7.11 -12.42
C LEU A 196 -6.18 -7.88 -11.08
N GLY A 197 -6.06 -7.18 -9.94
CA GLY A 197 -6.06 -7.80 -8.63
C GLY A 197 -4.74 -8.48 -8.24
N ALA A 198 -3.64 -8.21 -8.95
CA ALA A 198 -2.29 -8.63 -8.61
C ALA A 198 -1.98 -8.31 -7.13
N PRO A 199 -1.61 -9.29 -6.29
CA PRO A 199 -1.41 -9.04 -4.88
C PRO A 199 -0.10 -8.28 -4.65
N VAL A 200 -0.09 -7.35 -3.70
CA VAL A 200 1.13 -6.98 -2.97
C VAL A 200 1.13 -7.74 -1.66
N ALA A 201 2.16 -8.53 -1.41
CA ALA A 201 2.26 -9.37 -0.23
C ALA A 201 3.62 -9.23 0.44
N THR A 202 3.73 -9.62 1.71
CA THR A 202 5.01 -9.71 2.42
C THR A 202 5.08 -10.97 3.27
N PRO A 203 6.26 -11.56 3.48
CA PRO A 203 6.41 -12.66 4.42
C PRO A 203 5.96 -12.29 5.84
N LEU A 204 5.15 -13.17 6.44
CA LEU A 204 4.76 -13.07 7.85
C LEU A 204 5.98 -13.18 8.76
N ASP A 205 6.86 -14.16 8.51
CA ASP A 205 8.14 -14.29 9.20
C ASP A 205 9.11 -13.19 8.71
N PRO A 206 9.55 -12.27 9.57
CA PRO A 206 10.47 -11.21 9.18
C PRO A 206 11.80 -11.71 8.60
N ARG A 207 12.24 -12.93 8.95
CA ARG A 207 13.48 -13.54 8.45
C ARG A 207 13.40 -13.93 6.99
N HIS A 208 12.20 -14.05 6.45
CA HIS A 208 11.97 -14.35 5.03
C HIS A 208 11.86 -13.10 4.14
N ARG A 209 11.95 -11.89 4.72
CA ARG A 209 11.85 -10.63 3.99
C ARG A 209 13.15 -10.32 3.26
N LEU A 210 13.34 -10.94 2.11
CA LEU A 210 14.43 -10.63 1.19
C LEU A 210 14.30 -9.20 0.67
N VAL A 211 15.31 -8.37 0.91
CA VAL A 211 15.34 -6.98 0.46
C VAL A 211 15.88 -6.90 -0.96
N THR A 212 15.21 -6.13 -1.81
CA THR A 212 15.67 -5.79 -3.16
C THR A 212 15.22 -4.37 -3.52
N THR A 213 15.54 -3.89 -4.71
CA THR A 213 15.06 -2.61 -5.22
C THR A 213 13.98 -2.81 -6.27
N LYS A 214 13.07 -1.83 -6.40
CA LYS A 214 12.31 -1.67 -7.64
C LYS A 214 13.27 -1.22 -8.76
N TYR A 215 12.94 -1.60 -9.98
CA TYR A 215 13.71 -1.24 -11.17
C TYR A 215 13.76 0.28 -11.38
N ASN A 216 14.87 0.79 -11.92
CA ASN A 216 15.02 2.20 -12.28
C ASN A 216 15.71 2.37 -13.66
N PRO A 217 14.98 2.72 -14.74
CA PRO A 217 13.51 2.85 -14.81
C PRO A 217 12.83 1.48 -14.82
N ALA A 218 11.50 1.45 -14.66
CA ALA A 218 10.70 0.23 -14.67
C ALA A 218 10.79 -0.54 -16.01
N ARG A 219 10.49 -1.83 -15.99
CA ARG A 219 10.36 -2.64 -17.22
C ARG A 219 9.13 -2.18 -18.00
N THR A 220 9.22 -2.22 -19.33
CA THR A 220 8.10 -1.98 -20.25
C THR A 220 7.26 -3.23 -20.51
N TRP A 221 7.76 -4.41 -20.14
CA TRP A 221 7.07 -5.68 -20.30
C TRP A 221 7.48 -6.66 -19.19
N THR A 222 6.51 -7.43 -18.70
CA THR A 222 6.69 -8.53 -17.75
C THR A 222 5.78 -9.69 -18.19
N PRO A 223 6.23 -10.96 -18.14
CA PRO A 223 5.38 -12.09 -18.43
C PRO A 223 4.17 -12.16 -17.48
N GLU A 224 3.03 -12.62 -17.99
CA GLU A 224 1.87 -12.97 -17.19
C GLU A 224 2.25 -14.02 -16.13
N ASN A 225 1.68 -13.90 -14.93
CA ASN A 225 1.92 -14.78 -13.78
C ASN A 225 3.36 -14.83 -13.27
N ALA A 226 4.24 -13.92 -13.74
CA ALA A 226 5.56 -13.79 -13.16
C ALA A 226 5.46 -13.39 -11.69
N VAL A 227 6.37 -13.89 -10.86
CA VAL A 227 6.50 -13.48 -9.46
C VAL A 227 7.66 -12.50 -9.34
N GLY A 228 7.38 -11.33 -8.77
CA GLY A 228 8.37 -10.29 -8.54
C GLY A 228 8.62 -10.05 -7.05
N ILE A 229 9.83 -9.64 -6.69
CA ILE A 229 10.14 -9.08 -5.38
C ILE A 229 10.62 -7.64 -5.60
N GLY A 230 10.09 -6.70 -4.82
CA GLY A 230 10.44 -5.27 -4.85
C GLY A 230 10.44 -4.68 -3.45
N GLY A 231 11.59 -4.21 -2.95
CA GLY A 231 11.71 -3.93 -1.51
C GLY A 231 11.66 -5.25 -0.73
N ALA A 232 10.77 -5.32 0.27
CA ALA A 232 10.45 -6.54 1.02
C ALA A 232 9.07 -7.12 0.64
N TYR A 233 8.56 -6.74 -0.53
CA TYR A 233 7.23 -7.11 -1.02
C TYR A 233 7.33 -8.06 -2.20
N LEU A 234 6.40 -9.00 -2.27
CA LEU A 234 6.16 -9.91 -3.38
C LEU A 234 4.93 -9.46 -4.16
N CYS A 235 4.99 -9.58 -5.48
CA CYS A 235 3.82 -9.48 -6.35
C CYS A 235 3.71 -10.64 -7.33
N ILE A 236 2.50 -10.87 -7.82
CA ILE A 236 2.20 -11.80 -8.92
C ILE A 236 1.52 -10.99 -10.02
N TYR A 237 2.17 -10.85 -11.17
CA TYR A 237 1.62 -10.08 -12.28
C TYR A 237 0.43 -10.83 -12.88
N GLY A 238 -0.76 -10.21 -12.87
CA GLY A 238 -1.99 -10.78 -13.45
C GLY A 238 -2.08 -10.63 -14.96
#